data_AF-I1PV95-F1
#
_entry.id   AF-I1PV95-F1
#
_cell.length_a   1.000
_cell.length_b   1.000
_cell.length_c   1.000
_cell.angle_alpha   90.00
_cell.angle_beta   90.00
_cell.angle_gamma   90.00
#
_symmetry.space_group_name_H-M   'P 1'
#
loop_
_entity.id
_entity.type
_entity.pdbx_description
1 polymer ?
#
loop_
_entity_poly.entity_id
_entity_poly.type
_entity_poly.pdbx_seq_one_letter_code
_entity_poly.pdbx_strand_id
1 'polypeptide(L)' 'MKGDKELVGTLCGFDVYVNMVLEDVTEYEYTAEGRRITKLDQILLNGNNIAILVPGGSPPDVA' A
#
# COMPACT_ATOMS: atom_id res chain seq x y z
N MET A 1 -6.92 -1.81 0.25
CA MET A 1 -7.31 -1.73 -1.18
C MET A 1 -8.69 -2.34 -1.36
N LYS A 2 -9.27 -2.35 -2.57
CA LYS A 2 -10.42 -3.23 -2.82
C LYS A 2 -9.94 -4.69 -2.70
N GLY A 3 -10.22 -5.32 -1.55
CA GLY A 3 -9.71 -6.65 -1.17
C GLY A 3 -8.79 -6.63 0.07
N ASP A 4 -8.21 -7.79 0.39
CA ASP A 4 -7.44 -8.05 1.62
C ASP A 4 -5.96 -7.61 1.54
N LYS A 5 -5.70 -6.46 0.91
CA LYS A 5 -4.35 -5.92 0.70
C LYS A 5 -4.17 -4.50 1.22
N GLU A 6 -3.02 -4.26 1.83
CA GLU A 6 -2.60 -2.97 2.36
C GLU A 6 -1.17 -2.66 1.94
N LEU A 7 -0.90 -1.42 1.55
CA LEU A 7 0.40 -0.96 1.05
C LEU A 7 0.85 0.23 1.90
N VAL A 8 2.05 0.14 2.45
CA VAL A 8 2.67 1.22 3.24
C VAL A 8 4.00 1.57 2.60
N GLY A 9 4.19 2.84 2.25
CA GLY A 9 5.42 3.33 1.63
C GLY A 9 5.42 4.86 1.57
N THR A 10 6.50 5.41 1.02
CA THR A 10 6.65 6.85 0.82
C THR A 10 5.94 7.26 -0.46
N LEU A 11 4.96 8.17 -0.36
CA LEU A 11 4.29 8.72 -1.55
C LEU A 11 5.19 9.74 -2.24
N CYS A 12 5.67 9.38 -3.45
CA CYS A 12 6.57 10.23 -4.23
C CYS A 12 5.83 11.10 -5.24
N GLY A 13 4.64 10.69 -5.68
CA GLY A 13 3.82 11.46 -6.61
C GLY A 13 2.51 10.76 -6.96
N PHE A 14 1.58 11.52 -7.52
CA PHE A 14 0.30 11.00 -8.02
C PHE A 14 -0.22 11.84 -9.20
N ASP A 15 -1.16 11.28 -9.96
CA ASP A 15 -1.81 11.96 -11.08
C ASP A 15 -3.30 12.26 -10.81
N VAL A 16 -4.00 12.84 -11.79
CA VAL A 16 -5.44 13.17 -11.70
C VAL A 16 -6.35 11.93 -11.60
N TYR A 17 -5.84 10.75 -11.94
CA TYR A 17 -6.54 9.47 -11.80
C TYR A 17 -6.17 8.75 -10.50
N VAL A 18 -5.38 9.41 -9.65
CA VAL A 18 -4.93 8.87 -8.36
C VAL A 18 -4.06 7.62 -8.54
N ASN A 19 -3.41 7.47 -9.70
CA ASN A 19 -2.30 6.53 -9.79
C ASN A 19 -1.15 7.09 -8.97
N MET A 20 -0.49 6.24 -8.16
CA MET A 20 0.52 6.69 -7.21
C MET A 20 1.86 6.01 -7.44
N VAL A 21 2.94 6.78 -7.36
CA VAL A 21 4.30 6.24 -7.25
C VAL A 21 4.65 6.16 -5.77
N LEU A 22 4.95 4.95 -5.30
CA LEU A 22 5.40 4.71 -3.92
C LEU A 22 6.81 4.12 -3.92
N GLU A 23 7.63 4.51 -2.94
CA GLU A 23 8.95 3.96 -2.65
C GLU A 23 9.01 3.32 -1.26
N ASP A 24 9.99 2.44 -1.05
CA ASP A 24 10.21 1.69 0.20
C ASP A 24 8.94 0.96 0.68
N VAL A 25 8.28 0.29 -0.26
CA VAL A 25 6.94 -0.26 -0.08
C VAL A 25 6.97 -1.56 0.70
N THR A 26 6.01 -1.67 1.61
CA THR A 26 5.64 -2.90 2.29
C THR A 26 4.20 -3.25 1.92
N GLU A 27 4.03 -4.39 1.24
CA GLU A 27 2.73 -4.97 0.94
C GLU A 27 2.36 -5.98 2.02
N TYR A 28 1.17 -5.83 2.56
CA TYR A 28 0.53 -6.75 3.48
C TYR A 28 -0.67 -7.39 2.77
N GLU A 29 -0.65 -8.70 2.65
CA GLU A 29 -1.76 -9.50 2.14
C GLU A 29 -2.31 -10.35 3.29
N TYR A 30 -3.57 -10.15 3.62
CA TYR A 30 -4.26 -10.90 4.67
C TYR A 30 -4.92 -12.12 4.02
N THR A 31 -4.45 -13.32 4.39
CA THR A 31 -4.99 -14.60 3.92
C THR A 31 -5.60 -15.37 5.08
N ALA A 32 -6.33 -16.44 4.79
CA ALA A 32 -6.87 -17.32 5.83
C ALA A 32 -5.77 -17.99 6.70
N GLU A 33 -4.54 -18.06 6.20
CA GLU A 33 -3.38 -18.68 6.85
C GLU A 33 -2.55 -17.68 7.66
N GLY A 34 -2.89 -16.38 7.59
CA GLY A 34 -2.19 -15.31 8.27
C GLY A 34 -1.84 -14.16 7.35
N ARG A 35 -0.78 -13.42 7.67
CA ARG A 35 -0.35 -12.25 6.90
C ARG A 35 0.91 -12.55 6.11
N ARG A 36 0.86 -12.34 4.80
CA ARG A 36 2.05 -12.35 3.94
C ARG A 36 2.58 -10.92 3.80
N ILE A 37 3.89 -10.77 3.98
CA ILE A 37 4.59 -9.48 3.88
C ILE A 37 5.56 -9.55 2.70
N THR A 38 5.46 -8.58 1.80
CA THR A 38 6.38 -8.42 0.67
C THR A 38 7.00 -7.02 0.71
N LYS A 39 8.31 -6.93 0.49
CA LYS A 39 9.02 -5.65 0.34
C LYS A 39 9.29 -5.38 -1.12
N LEU A 40 9.03 -4.15 -1.56
CA LEU A 40 9.20 -3.70 -2.94
C LEU A 40 9.88 -2.33 -2.92
N ASP A 41 10.90 -2.15 -3.76
CA ASP A 41 11.68 -0.91 -3.77
C ASP A 41 10.84 0.28 -4.27
N GLN A 42 10.13 0.08 -5.38
CA GLN A 42 9.24 1.09 -5.97
C GLN A 42 8.08 0.42 -6.68
N ILE A 43 6.89 1.02 -6.61
CA ILE A 43 5.72 0.59 -7.39
C ILE A 43 5.01 1.78 -8.03
N LEU A 44 4.32 1.49 -9.13
CA LEU A 44 3.22 2.31 -9.64
C LEU A 44 1.90 1.63 -9.27
N LEU A 45 1.15 2.25 -8.37
CA LEU A 45 -0.15 1.78 -7.91
C LEU A 45 -1.27 2.36 -8.77
N ASN A 46 -2.12 1.51 -9.31
CA ASN A 46 -3.29 1.93 -10.08
C ASN A 46 -4.39 2.49 -9.17
N GLY A 47 -4.86 3.71 -9.47
CA GLY A 47 -5.85 4.44 -8.66
C GLY A 47 -7.20 3.73 -8.52
N ASN A 48 -7.60 2.90 -9.48
CA ASN A 48 -8.87 2.17 -9.43
C ASN A 48 -8.93 1.12 -8.30
N ASN A 49 -7.78 0.69 -7.79
CA ASN A 49 -7.69 -0.30 -6.71
C ASN A 49 -7.58 0.35 -5.31
N ILE A 50 -7.44 1.67 -5.26
CA ILE A 50 -7.28 2.42 -4.01
C ILE A 50 -8.65 2.67 -3.40
N ALA A 51 -8.85 2.15 -2.19
CA ALA A 51 -10.10 2.35 -1.44
C ALA A 51 -9.97 3.50 -0.42
N ILE A 52 -8.85 3.55 0.30
CA ILE A 52 -8.57 4.52 1.36
C ILE A 52 -7.08 4.88 1.28
N LEU A 53 -6.75 6.15 1.54
CA LEU A 53 -5.39 6.65 1.72
C LEU A 53 -5.27 7.23 3.14
N VAL A 54 -4.26 6.83 3.89
CA VAL A 54 -4.02 7.30 5.27
C VAL A 54 -2.62 7.94 5.34
N PRO A 55 -2.51 9.28 5.36
CA PRO A 55 -1.22 9.95 5.50
C PRO A 55 -0.60 9.69 6.87
N GLY A 56 0.69 9.33 6.90
CA GLY A 56 1.42 9.06 8.14
C GLY A 56 0.98 7.80 8.88
N GLY A 57 0.17 6.94 8.25
CA GLY A 57 -0.26 5.68 8.84
C GLY A 57 0.93 4.71 9.00
N SER A 58 1.00 4.09 10.16
CA SER A 58 1.90 2.97 10.44
C SER A 58 1.09 1.67 10.49
N PRO A 59 1.66 0.52 10.06
CA PRO A 59 0.98 -0.75 10.20
C PRO A 59 0.64 -1.01 11.68
N PRO A 60 -0.51 -1.65 11.99
CA PRO A 60 -0.99 -1.82 13.37
C PRO A 60 -0.02 -2.58 14.29
N ASP A 61 0.94 -3.33 13.74
CA ASP A 61 1.91 -4.13 14.51
C ASP A 61 3.24 -3.41 14.76
N VAL A 62 3.36 -2.13 14.40
CA VAL A 62 4.59 -1.32 14.60
C VAL A 62 4.38 -0.25 15.68
N ALA A 63 3.36 -0.41 16.53
CA ALA A 63 3.06 0.47 17.67
C ALA A 63 3.68 -0.03 18.98
#